data_AF-A0A381Q5N5-F1
#
_entry.id   AF-A0A381Q5N5-F1
#
_cell.length_a   1.000
_cell.length_b   1.000
_cell.length_c   1.000
_cell.angle_alpha   90.00
_cell.angle_beta   90.00
_cell.angle_gamma   90.00
#
_symmetry.space_group_name_H-M   'P 1'
#
loop_
_entity.id
_entity.type
_entity.pdbx_description
1 polymer ?
#
loop_
_entity_poly.entity_id
_entity_poly.type
_entity_poly.pdbx_seq_one_letter_code
_entity_poly.pdbx_strand_id
1 'polypeptide(L)' 'MAASFRCDLWLEKDGVEVNAKSIMGVLMLAAEKGSQLMIRAKGDDADDALTALGDLIAGGFEEMHGV' A
#
# COMPACT_ATOMS: atom_id res chain seq x y z
N MET A 1 -3.45 -4.23 -7.74
CA MET A 1 -3.85 -2.83 -7.48
C MET A 1 -2.67 -1.87 -7.61
N ALA A 2 -1.68 -1.86 -6.71
CA ALA A 2 -0.54 -0.93 -6.80
C ALA A 2 0.25 -1.00 -8.14
N ALA A 3 0.48 -2.21 -8.66
CA ALA A 3 1.16 -2.42 -9.94
C ALA A 3 0.37 -1.94 -11.18
N SER A 4 -0.91 -1.61 -11.02
CA SER A 4 -1.78 -1.13 -12.10
C SER A 4 -1.67 0.37 -12.37
N PHE A 5 -1.09 1.13 -11.42
CA PHE A 5 -0.83 2.55 -11.57
C PHE A 5 0.51 2.81 -12.28
N ARG A 6 0.62 3.93 -12.98
CA ARG A 6 1.81 4.37 -13.72
C ARG A 6 2.80 5.08 -12.81
N CYS A 7 2.34 5.75 -11.76
CA CYS A 7 3.17 6.42 -10.76
C CYS A 7 4.06 5.44 -9.99
N ASP A 8 5.16 5.93 -9.48
CA ASP A 8 5.96 5.19 -8.52
C ASP A 8 5.27 5.24 -7.14
N LEU A 9 5.28 4.10 -6.43
CA LEU A 9 4.61 3.93 -5.14
C LEU A 9 5.57 3.28 -4.14
N TRP A 10 5.60 3.85 -2.94
CA TRP A 10 6.41 3.37 -1.83
C TRP A 10 5.57 3.21 -0.57
N LEU A 11 5.93 2.21 0.22
CA LEU A 11 5.43 1.99 1.58
C LEU A 11 6.58 2.11 2.55
N GLU A 12 6.34 2.75 3.68
CA GLU A 12 7.31 2.87 4.76
C GLU A 12 6.70 2.45 6.11
N LYS A 13 7.47 1.67 6.87
CA LYS A 13 7.20 1.32 8.27
C LYS A 13 8.49 1.41 9.05
N ASP A 14 8.48 2.09 10.19
CA ASP A 14 9.63 2.19 11.11
C ASP A 14 10.95 2.60 10.41
N GLY A 15 10.87 3.49 9.41
CA GLY A 15 12.01 3.97 8.62
C GLY A 15 12.50 3.02 7.53
N VAL A 16 11.86 1.86 7.35
CA VAL A 16 12.12 0.93 6.24
C VAL A 16 11.16 1.24 5.10
N GLU A 17 11.70 1.71 3.98
CA GLU A 17 10.94 1.98 2.75
C GLU A 17 11.09 0.82 1.75
N VAL A 18 9.98 0.43 1.11
CA VAL A 18 9.96 -0.56 0.03
C VAL A 18 9.11 -0.09 -1.14
N ASN A 19 9.34 -0.66 -2.32
CA ASN A 19 8.48 -0.45 -3.47
C ASN A 19 7.14 -1.19 -3.29
N ALA A 20 6.03 -0.44 -3.33
CA ALA A 20 4.68 -0.95 -3.10
C ALA A 20 4.17 -1.87 -4.22
N LYS A 21 4.83 -1.86 -5.40
CA LYS A 21 4.52 -2.74 -6.54
C LYS A 21 5.25 -4.07 -6.48
N SER A 22 6.24 -4.22 -5.59
CA SER A 22 6.97 -5.47 -5.39
C SER A 22 6.35 -6.27 -4.25
N ILE A 23 5.76 -7.42 -4.56
CA ILE A 23 5.19 -8.31 -3.54
C ILE A 23 6.21 -8.71 -2.47
N MET A 24 7.47 -8.96 -2.87
CA MET A 24 8.53 -9.29 -1.92
C MET A 24 8.82 -8.13 -0.96
N GLY A 25 8.81 -6.89 -1.46
CA GLY A 25 9.00 -5.69 -0.64
C GLY A 25 7.91 -5.55 0.40
N VAL A 26 6.66 -5.70 -0.02
CA VAL A 26 5.49 -5.61 0.88
C VAL A 26 5.51 -6.71 1.95
N LEU A 27 5.87 -7.95 1.59
CA LEU A 27 5.99 -9.04 2.56
C LEU A 27 7.11 -8.80 3.58
N MET A 28 8.24 -8.20 3.16
CA MET A 28 9.36 -7.87 4.05
C MET A 28 9.03 -6.78 5.08
N LEU A 29 8.10 -5.87 4.77
CA LEU A 29 7.64 -4.85 5.73
C LEU A 29 6.98 -5.46 6.97
N ALA A 30 6.46 -6.70 6.87
CA ALA A 30 5.82 -7.43 7.96
C ALA A 30 4.85 -6.55 8.77
N ALA A 31 4.03 -5.76 8.07
CA ALA A 31 3.11 -4.82 8.68
C ALA A 31 1.94 -5.57 9.33
N GLU A 32 2.01 -5.75 10.64
CA GLU A 32 0.94 -6.36 11.43
C GLU A 32 -0.23 -5.39 11.67
N LYS A 33 -1.40 -5.92 12.00
CA LYS A 33 -2.57 -5.12 12.37
C LYS A 33 -2.22 -4.15 13.50
N GLY A 34 -2.52 -2.87 13.28
CA GLY A 34 -2.20 -1.79 14.22
C GLY A 34 -0.87 -1.08 13.91
N SER A 35 -0.09 -1.55 12.94
CA SER A 35 1.06 -0.82 12.42
C SER A 35 0.65 0.49 11.77
N GLN A 36 1.49 1.51 11.92
CA GLN A 36 1.38 2.73 11.11
C GLN A 36 2.23 2.57 9.85
N LEU A 37 1.65 2.89 8.70
CA LEU A 37 2.31 2.86 7.42
C LEU A 37 2.23 4.24 6.79
N MET A 38 3.34 4.68 6.18
CA MET A 38 3.34 5.85 5.30
C MET A 38 3.34 5.38 3.85
N ILE A 39 2.42 5.94 3.06
CA ILE A 39 2.33 5.68 1.62
C ILE A 39 2.80 6.93 0.89
N ARG A 40 3.71 6.77 -0.06
CA ARG A 40 4.17 7.86 -0.94
C ARG A 40 3.96 7.48 -2.39
N ALA A 41 3.48 8.43 -3.18
CA ALA A 41 3.24 8.27 -4.61
C ALA A 41 3.87 9.42 -5.38
N LYS A 42 4.40 9.14 -6.58
CA LYS A 42 4.94 10.17 -7.48
C LYS A 42 4.67 9.82 -8.94
N GLY A 43 3.97 10.70 -9.65
CA GLY A 43 3.65 10.55 -11.06
C GLY A 43 2.22 11.00 -11.35
N ASP A 44 1.80 10.83 -12.60
CA ASP A 44 0.56 11.43 -13.13
C ASP A 44 -0.72 10.90 -12.48
N ASP A 45 -0.72 9.66 -11.98
CA ASP A 45 -1.86 9.03 -11.30
C ASP A 45 -1.59 8.79 -9.80
N ALA A 46 -0.71 9.61 -9.21
CA ALA A 46 -0.34 9.50 -7.79
C ALA A 46 -1.54 9.70 -6.84
N ASP A 47 -2.39 10.71 -7.10
CA ASP A 47 -3.54 11.01 -6.24
C ASP A 47 -4.60 9.90 -6.32
N ASP A 48 -4.85 9.37 -7.53
CA ASP A 48 -5.76 8.24 -7.74
C ASP A 48 -5.23 6.98 -7.04
N ALA A 49 -3.92 6.73 -7.12
CA ALA A 49 -3.29 5.60 -6.46
C ALA A 49 -3.38 5.69 -4.93
N LEU A 50 -3.14 6.87 -4.36
CA LEU A 50 -3.26 7.10 -2.92
C LEU A 50 -4.70 6.94 -2.44
N THR A 51 -5.67 7.45 -3.21
CA THR A 51 -7.11 7.32 -2.89
C THR A 51 -7.52 5.85 -2.89
N ALA A 52 -7.22 5.11 -3.97
CA ALA A 52 -7.58 3.70 -4.06
C ALA A 52 -6.91 2.82 -2.99
N LEU A 53 -5.62 3.09 -2.67
CA LEU A 53 -4.91 2.39 -1.59
C LEU A 53 -5.49 2.73 -0.22
N GLY A 54 -5.83 3.99 0.03
CA GLY A 54 -6.51 4.41 1.25
C GLY A 54 -7.86 3.72 1.43
N ASP A 55 -8.69 3.68 0.39
CA ASP A 55 -10.00 3.03 0.41
C ASP A 55 -9.89 1.53 0.67
N LEU A 56 -8.93 0.85 0.03
CA LEU A 56 -8.69 -0.58 0.26
C LEU A 56 -8.30 -0.87 1.71
N ILE A 57 -7.40 -0.08 2.29
CA ILE A 57 -6.94 -0.26 3.68
C ILE A 57 -8.08 0.06 4.65
N ALA A 58 -8.82 1.15 4.42
CA ALA A 58 -9.98 1.52 5.23
C ALA A 58 -11.10 0.48 5.17
N GLY A 59 -11.27 -0.16 4.01
CA GLY A 59 -12.17 -1.29 3.78
C GLY A 59 -11.67 -2.64 4.33
N GLY A 60 -10.50 -2.68 4.98
CA GLY A 60 -9.94 -3.91 5.56
C GLY A 60 -9.54 -4.95 4.50
N PHE A 61 -8.97 -4.50 3.38
CA PHE A 61 -8.51 -5.35 2.27
C PHE A 61 -9.59 -6.27 1.68
N GLU A 62 -10.87 -5.92 1.85
CA GLU A 62 -12.03 -6.72 1.41
C GLU A 62 -12.07 -8.13 2.03
N GLU A 63 -11.42 -8.35 3.20
CA GLU A 63 -11.24 -9.66 3.83
C GLU A 63 -12.53 -10.28 4.45
N MET A 64 -13.72 -9.80 4.11
CA MET A 64 -14.98 -10.38 4.59
C MET A 64 -15.63 -11.30 3.55
N HIS A 65 -15.36 -12.61 3.68
CA HIS A 65 -16.36 -13.70 3.66
C HIS A 65 -15.77 -14.97 4.30
N GLY A 66 -16.17 -15.27 5.54
CA GLY A 66 -15.75 -16.48 6.25
C GLY A 66 -16.06 -16.47 7.75
N VAL A 67 -17.27 -16.06 8.14
CA VAL A 67 -17.90 -16.51 9.40
C VAL A 67 -18.93 -17.57 9.09
#